data_AF-A0A1Y3CAZ7-F1
#
_entry.id   AF-A0A1Y3CAZ7-F1
#
_cell.length_a   1.000
_cell.length_b   1.000
_cell.length_c   1.000
_cell.angle_alpha   90.00
_cell.angle_beta   90.00
_cell.angle_gamma   90.00
#
_symmetry.space_group_name_H-M   'P 1'
#
loop_
_entity.id
_entity.type
_entity.pdbx_description
1 polymer ?
#
loop_
_entity_poly.entity_id
_entity_poly.type
_entity_poly.pdbx_seq_one_letter_code
_entity_poly.pdbx_strand_id
1 'polypeptide(L)' 'MHAKYGVRNNKIAHPGRSNHNPVKALAVDMSITNISGKIVKFKGGSKKVNSIEDLASIGREYSVFWFGSSDTPHWSYDGH' A
#
# COMPACT_ATOMS: atom_id res chain seq x y z
N MET A 1 -5.17 32.04 -4.58
CA MET A 1 -5.58 30.91 -3.71
C MET A 1 -5.48 29.63 -4.52
N HIS A 2 -4.53 28.75 -4.24
CA HIS A 2 -4.48 27.45 -4.91
C HIS A 2 -5.59 26.57 -4.33
N ALA A 3 -6.51 26.12 -5.19
CA ALA A 3 -7.52 25.13 -4.83
C ALA A 3 -6.80 23.89 -4.28
N LYS A 4 -7.10 23.51 -3.04
CA LYS A 4 -6.60 22.25 -2.47
C LYS A 4 -7.19 21.11 -3.31
N TYR A 5 -6.33 20.27 -3.89
CA TYR A 5 -6.78 19.05 -4.56
C TYR A 5 -7.14 18.03 -3.48
N GLY A 6 -8.44 17.79 -3.34
CA GLY A 6 -8.97 17.00 -2.24
C GLY A 6 -10.49 16.98 -2.24
N VAL A 7 -11.08 15.86 -1.82
CA VAL A 7 -12.46 15.82 -1.36
C VAL A 7 -12.41 16.16 0.13
N ARG A 8 -12.91 17.34 0.51
CA ARG A 8 -12.82 17.88 1.88
C ARG A 8 -11.36 18.04 2.34
N ASN A 9 -10.99 17.47 3.48
CA ASN A 9 -9.64 17.54 4.07
C ASN A 9 -8.73 16.40 3.61
N ASN A 10 -9.20 15.48 2.76
CA ASN A 10 -8.36 14.41 2.24
C ASN A 10 -7.39 14.98 1.21
N LYS A 11 -6.09 14.79 1.46
CA LYS A 11 -5.05 15.13 0.51
C LYS A 11 -5.10 14.11 -0.63
N ILE A 12 -5.29 14.57 -1.86
CA ILE A 12 -5.25 13.72 -3.04
C ILE A 12 -4.09 14.19 -3.92
N ALA A 13 -3.38 13.26 -4.56
CA ALA A 13 -2.38 13.61 -5.55
C ALA A 13 -2.99 14.42 -6.70
N HIS A 14 -2.22 15.37 -7.25
CA HIS A 14 -2.65 16.08 -8.46
C HIS A 14 -2.74 15.09 -9.64
N PRO A 15 -3.60 15.35 -10.64
CA PRO A 15 -3.63 14.57 -11.87
C PRO A 15 -2.22 14.38 -12.46
N GLY A 16 -1.89 13.17 -12.90
CA GLY A 16 -0.57 12.83 -13.42
C GLY A 16 0.53 12.59 -12.37
N ARG A 17 0.27 12.83 -11.07
CA ARG A 17 1.27 12.62 -10.00
C ARG A 17 1.02 11.39 -9.10
N SER A 18 -0.15 10.77 -9.20
CA SER A 18 -0.46 9.49 -8.53
C SER A 18 0.30 8.31 -9.17
N ASN A 19 0.65 7.31 -8.36
CA ASN A 19 1.23 6.05 -8.82
C ASN A 19 0.21 5.08 -9.44
N HIS A 20 -1.08 5.35 -9.26
CA HIS A 20 -2.17 4.71 -10.02
C HIS A 20 -2.28 5.21 -11.46
N ASN A 21 -1.55 6.27 -11.85
CA ASN A 21 -1.61 6.75 -13.23
C ASN A 21 -1.08 5.68 -14.20
N PRO A 22 -1.74 5.46 -15.35
CA PRO A 22 -1.47 4.34 -16.25
C PRO A 22 -0.06 4.35 -16.86
N VAL A 23 0.59 5.53 -16.93
CA VAL A 23 1.96 5.67 -17.42
C VAL A 23 2.98 5.03 -16.45
N LYS A 24 2.69 5.05 -15.15
CA LYS A 24 3.52 4.43 -14.11
C LYS A 24 3.00 3.04 -13.76
N ALA A 25 1.70 2.94 -13.46
CA ALA A 25 1.01 1.74 -13.01
C ALA A 25 1.76 0.99 -11.89
N LEU A 26 2.23 1.74 -10.89
CA LEU A 26 3.06 1.22 -9.80
C LEU A 26 2.29 0.95 -8.51
N ALA A 27 1.01 1.31 -8.45
CA ALA A 27 0.16 1.16 -7.27
C ALA A 27 -1.10 0.33 -7.55
N VAL A 28 -1.60 -0.30 -6.51
CA VAL A 28 -2.87 -1.02 -6.47
C VAL A 28 -3.55 -0.79 -5.13
N ASP A 29 -4.87 -0.64 -5.17
CA ASP A 29 -5.68 -0.53 -3.97
C ASP A 29 -6.27 -1.90 -3.64
N MET A 30 -5.93 -2.44 -2.47
CA MET A 30 -6.34 -3.76 -2.04
C MET A 30 -6.91 -3.75 -0.62
N SER A 31 -8.02 -4.45 -0.45
CA SER A 31 -8.55 -4.81 0.87
C SER A 31 -8.26 -6.28 1.13
N ILE A 32 -7.49 -6.57 2.17
CA ILE A 32 -7.07 -7.94 2.51
C ILE A 32 -7.74 -8.34 3.81
N THR A 33 -8.62 -9.33 3.74
CA THR A 33 -9.36 -9.84 4.89
C THR A 33 -8.85 -11.22 5.32
N ASN A 34 -9.14 -11.62 6.56
CA ASN A 34 -8.83 -12.96 7.08
C ASN A 34 -7.33 -13.33 7.06
N ILE A 35 -6.46 -12.35 7.31
CA ILE A 35 -5.00 -12.52 7.35
C ILE A 35 -4.48 -13.09 8.67
N SER A 36 -5.22 -12.89 9.76
CA SER A 36 -4.75 -13.26 11.09
C SER A 36 -4.61 -14.78 11.25
N GLY A 37 -3.48 -15.22 11.78
CA GLY A 37 -3.16 -16.62 12.01
C GLY A 37 -2.63 -17.37 10.78
N LYS A 38 -2.56 -16.74 9.61
CA LYS A 38 -1.99 -17.35 8.40
C LYS A 38 -0.47 -17.40 8.50
N ILE A 39 0.14 -18.46 7.95
CA ILE A 39 1.60 -18.55 7.81
C ILE A 39 1.94 -18.29 6.35
N VAL A 40 2.76 -17.27 6.11
CA VAL A 40 3.29 -16.94 4.79
C VAL A 40 4.71 -17.47 4.69
N LYS A 41 5.02 -18.18 3.60
CA LYS A 41 6.36 -18.65 3.24
C LYS A 41 6.93 -17.75 2.15
N PHE A 42 8.18 -17.34 2.30
CA PHE A 42 8.88 -16.43 1.40
C PHE A 42 10.38 -16.78 1.33
N LYS A 43 11.14 -16.12 0.45
CA LYS A 43 12.54 -16.49 0.17
C LYS A 43 13.44 -16.47 1.41
N GLY A 44 13.13 -15.59 2.38
CA GLY A 44 13.84 -15.46 3.65
C GLY A 44 13.34 -16.37 4.79
N GLY A 45 12.27 -17.15 4.59
CA GLY A 45 11.74 -18.05 5.61
C GLY A 45 10.22 -18.11 5.65
N SER A 46 9.66 -18.13 6.86
CA SER A 46 8.22 -18.10 7.06
C SER A 46 7.85 -17.24 8.25
N LYS A 47 6.70 -16.56 8.17
CA LYS A 47 6.20 -15.70 9.24
C LYS A 47 4.71 -15.94 9.43
N LYS A 48 4.29 -16.07 10.70
CA LYS A 48 2.87 -16.01 11.06
C LYS A 48 2.41 -14.56 10.99
N VAL A 49 1.42 -14.29 10.16
CA VAL A 49 0.79 -12.99 9.98
C VAL A 49 -0.37 -12.89 10.96
N ASN A 50 -0.33 -11.90 11.85
CA ASN A 50 -1.46 -11.60 12.74
C ASN A 50 -2.13 -10.26 12.41
N SER A 51 -1.43 -9.39 11.68
CA SER A 51 -1.91 -8.06 11.27
C SER A 51 -1.46 -7.67 9.86
N ILE A 52 -1.95 -6.53 9.37
CA ILE A 52 -1.59 -6.01 8.05
C ILE A 52 -0.14 -5.52 8.04
N GLU A 53 0.38 -5.05 9.18
CA GLU A 53 1.78 -4.63 9.36
C GLU A 53 2.74 -5.82 9.22
N ASP A 54 2.34 -7.00 9.69
CA ASP A 54 3.11 -8.23 9.46
C ASP A 54 3.21 -8.53 7.96
N LEU A 55 2.09 -8.42 7.23
CA LEU A 55 2.09 -8.61 5.79
C LEU A 55 2.92 -7.53 5.07
N ALA A 56 2.81 -6.27 5.50
CA ALA A 56 3.62 -5.17 4.99
C ALA A 56 5.12 -5.37 5.24
N SER A 57 5.51 -5.97 6.38
CA SER A 57 6.91 -6.30 6.65
C SER A 57 7.47 -7.32 5.65
N ILE A 58 6.66 -8.33 5.30
CA ILE A 58 7.02 -9.32 4.27
C ILE A 58 7.07 -8.65 2.89
N GLY A 59 6.07 -7.83 2.56
CA GLY A 59 5.99 -7.12 1.28
C GLY A 59 7.24 -6.28 0.98
N ARG A 60 7.84 -5.64 1.99
CA ARG A 60 9.07 -4.85 1.84
C ARG A 60 10.26 -5.68 1.32
N GLU A 61 10.33 -6.98 1.62
CA GLU A 61 11.36 -7.87 1.06
C GLU A 61 11.22 -8.05 -0.46
N TYR A 62 10.04 -7.76 -0.99
CA TYR A 62 9.69 -7.86 -2.40
C TYR A 62 9.47 -6.49 -3.05
N SER A 63 9.94 -5.41 -2.42
CA SER A 63 9.69 -4.03 -2.86
C SER A 63 8.20 -3.70 -3.00
N VAL A 64 7.35 -4.29 -2.17
CA VAL A 64 5.92 -3.99 -2.10
C VAL A 64 5.63 -3.25 -0.79
N PHE A 65 5.24 -2.00 -0.90
CA PHE A 65 5.10 -1.09 0.22
C PHE A 65 3.64 -0.77 0.48
N TRP A 66 3.23 -0.89 1.74
CA TRP A 66 1.93 -0.45 2.20
C TRP A 66 2.03 0.97 2.75
N PHE A 67 1.15 1.87 2.31
CA PHE A 67 1.18 3.29 2.70
C PHE A 67 0.74 3.53 4.15
N GLY A 68 0.29 2.48 4.84
CA GLY A 68 -0.10 2.52 6.24
C GLY A 68 -1.50 3.09 6.45
N SER A 69 -1.82 3.45 7.68
CA SER A 69 -3.15 3.91 8.09
C SER A 69 -3.63 5.22 7.44
N SER A 70 -2.71 5.97 6.81
CA SER A 70 -3.06 7.22 6.12
C SER A 70 -3.72 6.99 4.76
N ASP A 71 -3.45 5.85 4.13
CA ASP A 71 -4.10 5.36 2.92
C ASP A 71 -4.13 3.82 2.94
N THR A 72 -4.97 3.29 3.84
CA THR A 72 -5.05 1.86 4.17
C THR A 72 -5.17 0.92 2.96
N PRO A 73 -5.87 1.24 1.85
CA PRO A 73 -5.91 0.34 0.72
C PRO A 73 -4.65 0.40 -0.16
N HIS A 74 -3.81 1.45 -0.07
CA HIS A 74 -2.77 1.73 -1.06
C HIS A 74 -1.51 0.87 -0.86
N TRP A 75 -1.16 0.12 -1.92
CA TRP A 75 0.08 -0.62 -2.04
C TRP A 75 0.83 -0.17 -3.29
N SER A 76 2.15 -0.02 -3.22
CA SER A 76 2.96 0.36 -4.38
C SER A 76 4.35 -0.25 -4.40
N TYR A 77 4.99 -0.22 -5.57
CA TYR A 77 6.34 -0.74 -5.75
C TYR A 77 7.45 0.19 -5.22
N ASP A 78 7.14 1.48 -5.02
CA ASP A 78 8.12 2.51 -4.66
C ASP A 78 7.78 3.23 -3.33
N GLY A 79 6.68 2.85 -2.68
CA GLY A 79 6.25 3.45 -1.40
C GLY A 79 5.55 4.81 -1.54
N HIS A 80 5.19 5.22 -2.76
CA HIS A 80 4.41 6.43 -3.05
C HIS A 80 3.05 6.13 -3.67
#